data_AF-A0A4P6MPZ6-F1
#
_entry.id   AF-A0A4P6MPZ6-F1
#
_cell.length_a   1.000
_cell.length_b   1.000
_cell.length_c   1.000
_cell.angle_alpha   90.00
_cell.angle_beta   90.00
_cell.angle_gamma   90.00
#
_symmetry.space_group_name_H-M   'P 1'
#
loop_
_entity.id
_entity.type
_entity.pdbx_description
1 polymer ?
#
loop_
_entity_poly.entity_id
_entity_poly.type
_entity_poly.pdbx_seq_one_letter_code
_entity_poly.pdbx_strand_id
1 'polypeptide(L)' 'MSSSSSTTSQSAPECGFEHGWKKPGTYTLTATYVWQVAWTGDETGSVTQDMSSTQKVTVGELQSVATKP' A
#
# COMPACT_ATOMS: atom_id res chain seq x y z
N MET A 1 -23.62 -17.91 -11.36
CA MET A 1 -22.21 -17.57 -11.62
C MET A 1 -21.77 -16.64 -10.50
N SER A 2 -21.03 -17.16 -9.52
CA SER A 2 -20.59 -16.37 -8.36
C SER A 2 -19.32 -15.63 -8.74
N SER A 3 -19.41 -14.31 -8.89
CA SER A 3 -18.26 -13.43 -9.02
C SER A 3 -17.64 -13.25 -7.64
N SER A 4 -16.61 -14.03 -7.33
CA SER A 4 -15.77 -13.79 -6.17
C SER A 4 -14.72 -12.74 -6.54
N SER A 5 -15.11 -11.47 -6.51
CA SER A 5 -14.14 -10.38 -6.46
C SER A 5 -13.52 -10.42 -5.06
N SER A 6 -12.33 -11.03 -4.94
CA SER A 6 -11.48 -10.86 -3.77
C SER A 6 -10.95 -9.43 -3.79
N THR A 7 -11.78 -8.47 -3.41
CA THR A 7 -11.32 -7.14 -3.00
C THR A 7 -10.52 -7.35 -1.73
N THR A 8 -9.20 -7.50 -1.87
CA THR A 8 -8.25 -7.15 -0.82
C THR A 8 -8.37 -5.64 -0.63
N SER A 9 -9.45 -5.20 0.01
CA SER A 9 -9.57 -3.87 0.58
C SER A 9 -8.55 -3.82 1.71
N GLN A 10 -7.29 -3.59 1.36
CA GLN A 10 -6.31 -3.12 2.32
C GLN A 10 -6.78 -1.71 2.67
N SER A 11 -7.57 -1.61 3.74
CA SER A 11 -7.99 -0.34 4.32
C SER A 11 -6.75 0.53 4.44
N ALA A 12 -6.70 1.63 3.68
CA ALA A 12 -5.64 2.59 3.87
C ALA A 12 -5.77 3.10 5.33
N PRO A 13 -4.72 3.02 6.15
CA PRO A 13 -4.78 3.47 7.54
C PRO A 13 -5.22 4.94 7.60
N GLU A 14 -6.11 5.29 8.53
CA GLU A 14 -6.62 6.68 8.67
C GLU A 14 -5.49 7.67 9.00
N CYS A 15 -4.42 7.21 9.65
CA CYS A 15 -3.16 7.92 9.75
C CYS A 15 -1.98 6.95 9.93
N GLY A 16 -0.81 7.33 9.40
CA GLY A 16 0.42 6.56 9.55
C GLY A 16 0.42 5.23 8.79
N PHE A 17 1.33 4.33 9.18
CA PHE A 17 1.39 2.96 8.70
C PHE A 17 1.27 2.07 9.94
N GLU A 18 0.12 1.41 10.14
CA GLU A 18 -0.20 0.67 11.38
C GLU A 18 0.87 -0.37 11.74
N HIS A 19 1.42 -1.03 10.72
CA HIS A 19 2.54 -1.97 10.85
C HIS A 19 3.90 -1.35 10.49
N GLY A 20 4.01 -0.03 10.63
CA GLY A 20 5.19 0.72 10.23
C GLY A 20 6.34 0.72 11.21
N TRP A 21 7.36 1.48 10.86
CA TRP A 21 8.60 1.53 11.62
C TRP A 21 8.40 2.27 12.94
N LYS A 22 8.65 1.56 14.03
CA LYS A 22 8.53 2.09 15.40
C LYS A 22 9.75 2.89 15.86
N LYS A 23 10.85 2.82 15.11
CA LYS A 23 12.10 3.53 15.42
C LYS A 23 12.28 4.65 14.39
N PRO A 24 12.81 5.82 14.81
CA PRO A 24 13.16 6.86 13.87
C PRO A 24 14.29 6.39 12.95
N GLY A 25 14.25 6.82 11.71
CA GLY A 25 15.24 6.45 10.70
C GLY A 25 14.78 6.73 9.28
N THR A 26 15.69 6.49 8.33
CA THR A 26 15.39 6.55 6.90
C THR A 26 15.18 5.13 6.39
N TYR A 27 14.03 4.89 5.78
CA TYR A 27 13.62 3.59 5.28
C TYR A 27 13.36 3.63 3.78
N THR A 28 13.61 2.52 3.11
CA THR A 28 13.22 2.32 1.71
C THR A 28 11.82 1.70 1.70
N LEU A 29 10.85 2.43 1.16
CA LEU A 29 9.49 1.95 0.94
C LEU A 29 9.33 1.59 -0.53
N THR A 30 8.89 0.36 -0.80
CA THR A 30 8.47 -0.07 -2.14
C THR A 30 6.99 -0.42 -2.09
N ALA A 31 6.20 0.26 -2.92
CA ALA A 31 4.80 -0.07 -3.13
C ALA A 31 4.66 -0.75 -4.50
N THR A 32 3.90 -1.84 -4.56
CA THR A 32 3.62 -2.57 -5.80
C THR A 32 2.12 -2.65 -6.02
N TYR A 33 1.66 -2.13 -7.15
CA TYR A 33 0.30 -2.32 -7.64
C TYR A 33 0.28 -3.51 -8.59
N VAL A 34 -0.59 -4.48 -8.30
CA VAL A 34 -0.80 -5.67 -9.14
C VAL A 34 -2.10 -5.48 -9.90
N TRP A 35 -2.01 -5.38 -11.22
CA TRP A 35 -3.15 -5.26 -12.12
C TRP A 35 -3.45 -6.61 -12.74
N GLN A 36 -4.63 -7.14 -12.48
CA GLN A 36 -5.14 -8.33 -13.17
C GLN A 36 -6.09 -7.85 -14.26
N VAL A 37 -5.70 -8.04 -15.52
CA VAL A 37 -6.48 -7.64 -16.68
C VAL A 37 -6.97 -8.89 -17.38
N ALA A 38 -8.28 -8.98 -17.62
CA ALA A 38 -8.90 -10.05 -18.39
C ALA A 38 -9.79 -9.46 -19.49
N TRP A 39 -9.80 -10.09 -20.66
CA TRP A 39 -10.60 -9.65 -21.80
C TRP A 39 -11.20 -10.82 -22.57
N THR A 40 -12.29 -10.53 -23.28
CA THR A 40 -13.01 -11.47 -24.17
C THR A 40 -13.35 -10.75 -25.48
N GLY A 41 -13.29 -11.48 -26.59
CA GLY A 41 -13.49 -11.01 -27.96
C GLY A 41 -13.29 -12.16 -28.95
N ASP A 42 -12.70 -11.90 -30.12
CA ASP A 42 -12.28 -12.97 -31.05
C ASP A 42 -11.22 -13.90 -30.44
N GLU A 43 -10.43 -13.37 -29.49
CA GLU A 43 -9.63 -14.15 -28.55
C GLU A 43 -9.99 -13.79 -27.11
N THR A 44 -9.76 -14.74 -26.21
CA THR A 44 -9.95 -14.58 -24.77
C THR A 44 -8.60 -14.75 -24.06
N GLY A 45 -8.31 -13.88 -23.11
CA GLY A 45 -7.04 -13.92 -22.40
C GLY A 45 -7.05 -13.15 -21.09
N SER A 46 -5.97 -13.31 -20.34
CA SER A 46 -5.70 -12.54 -19.14
C SER A 46 -4.20 -12.30 -19.00
N VAL A 47 -3.83 -11.15 -18.44
CA VAL A 47 -2.45 -10.80 -18.08
C VAL A 47 -2.42 -10.18 -16.69
N THR A 48 -1.38 -10.51 -15.93
CA THR A 48 -1.06 -9.81 -14.68
C THR A 48 0.10 -8.85 -14.95
N GLN A 49 -0.05 -7.61 -14.52
CA GLN A 49 0.96 -6.58 -14.63
C GLN A 49 1.29 -5.99 -13.27
N ASP A 50 2.56 -6.09 -12.87
CA ASP A 50 3.06 -5.49 -11.64
C ASP A 50 3.69 -4.13 -11.93
N MET A 51 3.28 -3.11 -11.18
CA MET A 51 3.85 -1.77 -11.23
C MET A 51 4.36 -1.39 -9.85
N SER A 52 5.68 -1.25 -9.71
CA SER A 52 6.31 -0.89 -8.45
C SER A 52 6.90 0.52 -8.46
N SER A 53 6.87 1.17 -7.31
CA SER A 53 7.55 2.44 -7.07
C SER A 53 8.28 2.39 -5.74
N THR A 54 9.52 2.88 -5.73
CA THR A 54 10.38 2.89 -4.55
C THR A 54 10.73 4.31 -4.16
N GLN A 55 10.58 4.64 -2.87
CA GLN A 55 10.98 5.93 -2.31
C GLN A 55 11.67 5.77 -0.96
N LYS A 56 12.53 6.74 -0.63
CA LYS A 56 13.10 6.86 0.71
C LYS A 56 12.16 7.71 1.57
N VAL A 57 11.81 7.20 2.73
CA VAL A 57 10.90 7.86 3.68
C VAL A 57 11.63 8.05 5.00
N THR A 58 11.59 9.25 5.55
CA THR A 58 12.14 9.54 6.88
C THR A 58 11.03 9.46 7.91
N VAL A 59 11.19 8.57 8.88
CA VAL A 59 10.30 8.43 10.03
C VAL A 59 10.97 9.12 11.22
N GLY A 60 10.28 10.09 11.81
CA GLY A 60 10.70 10.79 13.02
C GLY A 60 9.85 10.38 14.23
N GLU A 61 10.30 10.77 15.43
CA GLU A 61 9.48 10.67 16.64
C GLU A 61 8.69 11.97 16.84
N LEU A 62 7.40 11.85 17.14
CA LEU A 62 6.58 12.99 17.56
C LEU A 62 6.86 13.28 19.03
N GLN A 63 7.56 14.38 19.31
CA GLN A 63 7.78 14.88 20.67
C GLN A 63 6.52 15.66 21.12
N SER A 64 5.81 15.15 22.13
CA SER A 64 4.71 15.90 22.76
C SER A 64 5.25 16.74 23.92
N VAL A 65 5.01 18.05 23.89
CA VAL A 65 5.32 18.95 25.01
C VAL A 65 4.02 19.20 25.78
N ALA A 66 3.88 18.58 26.94
CA ALA A 66 2.84 18.94 27.89
C ALA A 66 3.22 20.26 28.56
N THR A 67 2.49 21.34 28.27
CA THR A 67 2.58 22.57 29.07
C THR A 67 1.74 22.38 30.33
N LYS A 68 2.36 22.60 31.49
CA LYS A 68 1.67 22.56 32.78
C LYS A 68 0.81 23.84 32.91
N PRO A 69 -0.47 23.77 33.31
CA PRO A 69 -1.28 24.95 33.60
C PRO A 69 -0.76 25.73 34.82
#